data_AF-A0AAJ7BQ96-F1
#
_entry.id   AF-A0AAJ7BQ96-F1
#
_cell.length_a   1.000
_cell.length_b   1.000
_cell.length_c   1.000
_cell.angle_alpha   90.00
_cell.angle_beta   90.00
_cell.angle_gamma   90.00
#
_symmetry.space_group_name_H-M   'P 1'
#
loop_
_entity.id
_entity.type
_entity.pdbx_description
1 polymer ?
#
loop_
_entity_poly.entity_id
_entity_poly.type
_entity_poly.pdbx_seq_one_letter_code
_entity_poly.pdbx_strand_id
1 'polypeptide(L)'
;MLTTEQKIAARLWKAGQGRWVQSDCKHDSDHNAICHLFEEIRYEINAIGIDRNKNVGLTSLMKGYAALSPGQRSLIENVGWLDVREREKLTNPDGYFDVSIPLSLILGFPEDYRKIVINAKHELILRRAKSDVNAIMQTAPEGCKVVIHKLEWLIPYVSDRRKIQLLKFIERDAPISLSFRTWELYEYPLLPTTSKHVWAVKTSSQLEKPRYVILGFQTSRKNKKNKKASQIDHSNIRDVKLFLNSQCYPYGNLNLDIDHNHFALLHEMYANIQATYYGKDPEHLLKKNEFLECAPLIVIDCSKQNESFKVGPVDIRLEFEAQDNFPADTSAFCLILHDRIVENNPISGGVKKLV
;
A
#
# COMPACT_ATOMS: atom_id res chain seq x y z
N MET A 1 -2.97 -10.96 27.25
CA MET A 1 -3.60 -10.49 25.99
C MET A 1 -2.91 -11.18 24.84
N LEU A 2 -3.61 -12.08 24.14
CA LEU A 2 -3.14 -12.61 22.86
C LEU A 2 -3.45 -11.51 21.84
N THR A 3 -2.43 -10.80 21.36
CA THR A 3 -2.58 -9.96 20.17
C THR A 3 -3.09 -10.86 19.04
N THR A 4 -4.15 -10.48 18.33
CA THR A 4 -4.73 -11.26 17.22
C THR A 4 -4.11 -10.88 15.86
N GLU A 5 -3.13 -9.98 15.87
CA GLU A 5 -2.59 -9.35 14.67
C GLU A 5 -1.06 -9.38 14.69
N GLN A 6 -0.46 -9.74 13.55
CA GLN A 6 0.98 -9.70 13.36
C GLN A 6 1.45 -8.25 13.18
N LYS A 7 2.53 -7.86 13.87
CA LYS A 7 3.06 -6.49 13.82
C LYS A 7 4.58 -6.48 13.65
N ILE A 8 5.11 -5.44 13.00
CA ILE A 8 6.52 -5.07 13.06
C ILE A 8 6.64 -3.95 14.09
N ALA A 9 7.48 -4.12 15.11
CA ALA A 9 7.87 -3.05 16.02
C ALA A 9 9.29 -2.60 15.70
N ALA A 10 9.51 -1.29 15.61
CA ALA A 10 10.83 -0.71 15.35
C ALA A 10 11.15 0.40 16.36
N ARG A 11 12.28 0.28 17.06
CA ARG A 11 12.81 1.27 18.02
C ARG A 11 14.15 1.81 17.56
N LEU A 12 14.28 3.13 17.37
CA LEU A 12 15.43 3.76 16.68
C LEU A 12 16.12 4.89 17.46
N TRP A 13 17.42 5.13 17.14
CA TRP A 13 18.26 6.22 17.66
C TRP A 13 18.92 7.04 16.55
N LYS A 14 19.39 8.24 16.90
CA LYS A 14 20.26 9.07 16.05
C LYS A 14 21.71 8.61 16.17
N ALA A 15 22.39 8.38 15.04
CA ALA A 15 23.84 8.16 15.04
C ALA A 15 24.59 9.49 14.82
N GLY A 16 25.47 9.85 15.76
CA GLY A 16 26.47 10.90 15.60
C GLY A 16 26.65 11.78 16.84
N GLN A 17 27.78 11.63 17.53
CA GLN A 17 28.29 12.60 18.51
C GLN A 17 28.81 13.84 17.76
N GLY A 18 27.91 14.74 17.40
CA GLY A 18 28.23 16.10 17.00
C GLY A 18 27.24 17.01 17.70
N ARG A 19 27.73 17.90 18.58
CA ARG A 19 26.91 18.99 19.12
C ARG A 19 26.40 19.80 17.93
N TRP A 20 25.11 19.66 17.62
CA TRP A 20 24.40 20.59 16.79
C TRP A 20 23.29 21.20 17.61
N VAL A 21 23.29 22.52 17.59
CA VAL A 21 22.28 23.39 18.15
C VAL A 21 20.91 22.91 17.65
N GLN A 22 19.99 22.87 18.59
CA GLN A 22 18.58 22.60 18.47
C GLN A 22 17.92 23.55 17.44
N SER A 23 18.17 23.42 16.13
CA SER A 23 17.43 24.22 15.12
C SER A 23 17.46 23.81 13.64
N ASP A 24 18.42 23.04 13.10
CA ASP A 24 18.63 23.14 11.62
C ASP A 24 18.06 22.00 10.77
N CYS A 25 17.50 20.95 11.37
CA CYS A 25 16.63 20.01 10.68
C CYS A 25 15.21 20.22 11.23
N LYS A 26 14.32 20.88 10.49
CA LYS A 26 12.88 20.71 10.73
C LYS A 26 12.56 19.26 10.38
N HIS A 27 12.68 18.38 11.37
CA HIS A 27 12.36 16.95 11.28
C HIS A 27 10.84 16.78 11.19
N ASP A 28 10.27 17.20 10.07
CA ASP A 28 8.91 16.88 9.71
C ASP A 28 9.00 15.52 9.00
N SER A 29 8.80 14.45 9.78
CA SER A 29 8.71 13.09 9.24
C SER A 29 7.60 13.05 8.20
N ASP A 30 7.92 12.53 7.02
CA ASP A 30 6.93 12.38 5.94
C ASP A 30 5.79 11.46 6.41
N HIS A 31 4.57 11.68 5.95
CA HIS A 31 3.48 10.77 6.28
C HIS A 31 3.83 9.37 5.77
N ASN A 32 3.64 8.32 6.59
CA ASN A 32 4.04 6.95 6.28
C ASN A 32 5.58 6.76 6.09
N ALA A 33 6.40 7.64 6.67
CA ALA A 33 7.87 7.65 6.56
C ALA A 33 8.54 6.28 6.75
N ILE A 34 8.08 5.49 7.71
CA ILE A 34 8.74 4.22 8.06
C ILE A 34 8.63 3.20 6.93
N CYS A 35 7.49 3.16 6.24
CA CYS A 35 7.32 2.31 5.07
C CYS A 35 8.22 2.74 3.91
N HIS A 36 8.50 4.05 3.76
CA HIS A 36 9.43 4.56 2.75
C HIS A 36 10.90 4.14 2.97
N LEU A 37 11.26 3.65 4.16
CA LEU A 37 12.60 3.08 4.41
C LEU A 37 12.82 1.74 3.72
N PHE A 38 11.77 1.07 3.27
CA PHE A 38 11.85 -0.28 2.69
C PHE A 38 11.44 -0.26 1.22
N GLU A 39 12.32 -0.80 0.36
CA GLU A 39 12.01 -0.96 -1.06
C GLU A 39 11.21 -2.24 -1.34
N GLU A 40 11.29 -3.23 -0.44
CA GLU A 40 10.53 -4.47 -0.54
C GLU A 40 10.24 -5.07 0.84
N ILE A 41 9.05 -5.65 0.96
CA ILE A 41 8.64 -6.56 2.04
C ILE A 41 8.10 -7.83 1.43
N ARG A 42 8.50 -8.98 1.97
CA ARG A 42 8.07 -10.29 1.49
C ARG A 42 7.81 -11.22 2.66
N TYR A 43 6.67 -11.89 2.62
CA TYR A 43 6.26 -12.88 3.61
C TYR A 43 6.27 -14.27 2.96
N GLU A 44 7.01 -15.19 3.59
CA GLU A 44 7.16 -16.55 3.11
C GLU A 44 6.65 -17.56 4.14
N ILE A 45 6.11 -18.66 3.63
CA ILE A 45 5.80 -19.86 4.39
C ILE A 45 6.56 -21.02 3.74
N ASN A 46 7.39 -21.72 4.51
CA ASN A 46 8.21 -22.84 4.02
C ASN A 46 9.05 -22.47 2.78
N ALA A 47 9.69 -21.29 2.81
CA ALA A 47 10.48 -20.71 1.71
C ALA A 47 9.68 -20.39 0.42
N ILE A 48 8.35 -20.46 0.47
CA ILE A 48 7.48 -20.04 -0.63
C ILE A 48 6.90 -18.66 -0.31
N GLY A 49 7.19 -17.67 -1.16
CA GLY A 49 6.66 -16.32 -1.01
C GLY A 49 5.15 -16.28 -1.18
N ILE A 50 4.43 -16.02 -0.09
CA ILE A 50 2.97 -15.93 -0.06
C ILE A 50 2.51 -14.56 -0.53
N ASP A 51 3.15 -13.51 0.01
CA ASP A 51 2.78 -12.14 -0.26
C ASP A 51 4.03 -11.25 -0.35
N ARG A 52 3.96 -10.21 -1.17
CA ARG A 52 5.11 -9.35 -1.47
C ARG A 52 4.64 -7.99 -1.94
N ASN A 53 5.24 -6.95 -1.36
CA ASN A 53 5.09 -5.59 -1.85
C ASN A 53 6.43 -4.94 -2.13
N LYS A 54 6.50 -4.27 -3.29
CA LYS A 54 7.61 -3.38 -3.66
C LYS A 54 7.21 -1.94 -3.40
N ASN A 55 8.20 -1.06 -3.25
CA ASN A 55 8.01 0.35 -2.93
C ASN A 55 7.04 0.50 -1.75
N VAL A 56 7.44 -0.06 -0.60
CA VAL A 56 6.54 -0.31 0.55
C VAL A 56 5.86 0.98 0.99
N GLY A 57 6.58 2.10 1.00
CA GLY A 57 6.04 3.43 1.29
C GLY A 57 4.86 3.82 0.39
N LEU A 58 5.05 3.85 -0.92
CA LEU A 58 3.99 4.31 -1.82
C LEU A 58 2.82 3.31 -1.90
N THR A 59 3.13 2.02 -1.87
CA THR A 59 2.13 0.95 -1.87
C THR A 59 1.23 1.02 -0.65
N SER A 60 1.79 1.10 0.56
CA SER A 60 0.99 1.21 1.78
C SER A 60 0.31 2.57 1.91
N LEU A 61 0.89 3.64 1.36
CA LEU A 61 0.27 4.96 1.27
C LEU A 61 -1.03 4.93 0.42
N MET A 62 -0.94 4.47 -0.83
CA MET A 62 -2.11 4.39 -1.71
C MET A 62 -3.17 3.45 -1.14
N LYS A 63 -2.76 2.30 -0.60
CA LYS A 63 -3.66 1.34 0.06
C LYS A 63 -4.30 1.92 1.31
N GLY A 64 -3.52 2.63 2.13
CA GLY A 64 -3.95 3.19 3.40
C GLY A 64 -4.94 4.33 3.21
N TYR A 65 -4.73 5.24 2.26
CA TYR A 65 -5.73 6.27 1.95
C TYR A 65 -7.05 5.67 1.51
N ALA A 66 -7.04 4.58 0.73
CA ALA A 66 -8.26 3.88 0.33
C ALA A 66 -8.93 3.09 1.48
N ALA A 67 -8.18 2.65 2.48
CA ALA A 67 -8.67 1.70 3.49
C ALA A 67 -9.04 2.35 4.83
N LEU A 68 -8.32 3.37 5.26
CA LEU A 68 -8.35 3.88 6.63
C LEU A 68 -9.52 4.83 6.87
N SER A 69 -10.07 4.79 8.09
CA SER A 69 -11.14 5.68 8.53
C SER A 69 -10.68 6.66 9.64
N PRO A 70 -11.40 7.78 9.84
CA PRO A 70 -11.05 8.77 10.87
C PRO A 70 -11.06 8.19 12.29
N GLY A 71 -11.91 7.20 12.56
CA GLY A 71 -11.96 6.50 13.85
C GLY A 71 -10.67 5.72 14.18
N GLN A 72 -9.80 5.50 13.21
CA GLN A 72 -8.53 4.81 13.37
C GLN A 72 -7.33 5.76 13.55
N ARG A 73 -7.54 7.09 13.55
CA ARG A 73 -6.46 8.10 13.60
C ARG A 73 -5.45 7.85 14.73
N SER A 74 -5.92 7.67 15.95
CA SER A 74 -5.05 7.39 17.11
C SER A 74 -4.26 6.09 17.00
N LEU A 75 -4.80 5.08 16.28
CA LEU A 75 -4.09 3.82 16.03
C LEU A 75 -3.00 4.00 14.97
N ILE A 76 -3.29 4.76 13.92
CA ILE A 76 -2.38 4.93 12.78
C ILE A 76 -1.27 5.97 13.04
N GLU A 77 -1.47 6.88 14.01
CA GLU A 77 -0.37 7.72 14.53
C GLU A 77 0.82 6.86 14.99
N ASN A 78 0.55 5.76 15.72
CA ASN A 78 1.55 4.81 16.19
C ASN A 78 2.24 4.00 15.06
N VAL A 79 1.74 4.10 13.82
CA VAL A 79 2.31 3.45 12.64
C VAL A 79 3.07 4.44 11.75
N GLY A 80 3.12 5.73 12.13
CA GLY A 80 3.75 6.79 11.36
C GLY A 80 2.82 7.50 10.36
N TRP A 81 1.50 7.29 10.47
CA TRP A 81 0.50 8.07 9.74
C TRP A 81 0.10 9.26 10.61
N LEU A 82 0.80 10.37 10.43
CA LEU A 82 0.58 11.61 11.16
C LEU A 82 -0.61 12.38 10.58
N ASP A 83 -0.97 13.52 11.18
CA ASP A 83 -1.92 14.49 10.60
C ASP A 83 -1.71 14.63 9.08
N VAL A 84 -2.81 14.69 8.31
CA VAL A 84 -2.81 14.80 6.84
C VAL A 84 -2.05 16.04 6.39
N ARG A 85 -2.08 17.10 7.21
CA ARG A 85 -1.31 18.33 6.98
C ARG A 85 0.13 18.25 7.51
N GLU A 86 0.50 17.10 8.07
CA GLU A 86 1.82 16.72 8.59
C GLU A 86 2.42 17.78 9.51
N ARG A 87 1.60 18.28 10.44
CA ARG A 87 1.99 19.26 11.45
C ARG A 87 2.59 18.61 12.70
N GLU A 88 2.39 17.31 12.83
CA GLU A 88 2.83 16.50 13.96
C GLU A 88 4.19 15.86 13.66
N LYS A 89 4.90 15.48 14.71
CA LYS A 89 6.23 14.87 14.60
C LYS A 89 6.20 13.47 15.19
N LEU A 90 6.74 12.52 14.43
CA LEU A 90 6.92 11.15 14.90
C LEU A 90 8.01 11.06 15.99
N THR A 91 8.95 12.01 16.01
CA THR A 91 10.11 11.97 16.89
C THR A 91 9.90 12.80 18.15
N ASN A 92 10.49 12.36 19.25
CA ASN A 92 10.68 13.20 20.43
C ASN A 92 11.70 14.35 20.15
N PRO A 93 11.90 15.30 21.08
CA PRO A 93 12.83 16.42 20.89
C PRO A 93 14.28 16.02 20.57
N ASP A 94 14.69 14.82 21.01
CA ASP A 94 16.04 14.28 20.78
C ASP A 94 16.15 13.46 19.48
N GLY A 95 15.06 13.33 18.71
CA GLY A 95 15.03 12.62 17.42
C GLY A 95 14.77 11.11 17.50
N TYR A 96 14.36 10.58 18.65
CA TYR A 96 13.98 9.17 18.81
C TYR A 96 12.51 8.95 18.47
N PHE A 97 12.20 7.77 17.94
CA PHE A 97 10.83 7.33 17.72
C PHE A 97 10.68 5.82 17.98
N ASP A 98 9.45 5.42 18.30
CA ASP A 98 9.02 4.02 18.45
C ASP A 98 7.73 3.85 17.65
N VAL A 99 7.67 2.83 16.79
CA VAL A 99 6.50 2.54 15.95
C VAL A 99 6.15 1.07 15.99
N SER A 100 4.85 0.78 15.87
CA SER A 100 4.35 -0.59 15.75
C SER A 100 3.38 -0.70 14.58
N ILE A 101 3.86 -1.21 13.45
CA ILE A 101 3.10 -1.30 12.20
C ILE A 101 2.43 -2.67 12.09
N PRO A 102 1.09 -2.75 12.07
CA PRO A 102 0.39 -3.97 11.71
C PRO A 102 0.73 -4.41 10.30
N LEU A 103 1.04 -5.70 10.12
CA LEU A 103 1.34 -6.23 8.78
C LEU A 103 0.13 -6.16 7.85
N SER A 104 -1.09 -6.11 8.38
CA SER A 104 -2.34 -5.91 7.64
C SER A 104 -2.41 -4.57 6.90
N LEU A 105 -1.61 -3.56 7.31
CA LEU A 105 -1.51 -2.28 6.59
C LEU A 105 -0.56 -2.34 5.39
N ILE A 106 0.30 -3.35 5.32
CA ILE A 106 1.39 -3.45 4.34
C ILE A 106 1.26 -4.66 3.43
N LEU A 107 0.66 -5.76 3.90
CA LEU A 107 0.48 -7.02 3.20
C LEU A 107 -0.99 -7.47 3.29
N GLY A 108 -1.47 -8.10 2.23
CA GLY A 108 -2.85 -8.55 2.12
C GLY A 108 -3.10 -9.91 2.77
N PHE A 109 -2.10 -10.79 2.82
CA PHE A 109 -2.24 -12.06 3.55
C PHE A 109 -2.59 -11.85 5.03
N PRO A 110 -1.89 -10.99 5.81
CA PRO A 110 -2.27 -10.67 7.19
C PRO A 110 -3.52 -9.81 7.31
N GLU A 111 -3.95 -9.12 6.24
CA GLU A 111 -5.21 -8.35 6.23
C GLU A 111 -6.42 -9.30 6.27
N ASP A 112 -6.44 -10.29 5.39
CA ASP A 112 -7.58 -11.18 5.16
C ASP A 112 -7.49 -12.52 5.91
N TYR A 113 -6.30 -13.13 5.98
CA TYR A 113 -6.16 -14.48 6.52
C TYR A 113 -6.07 -14.46 8.05
N ARG A 114 -7.22 -14.66 8.72
CA ARG A 114 -7.35 -14.67 10.19
C ARG A 114 -7.33 -16.07 10.81
N LYS A 115 -7.05 -17.11 10.03
CA LYS A 115 -6.99 -18.50 10.50
C LYS A 115 -5.57 -18.87 10.93
N ILE A 116 -5.45 -19.97 11.67
CA ILE A 116 -4.17 -20.47 12.17
C ILE A 116 -3.45 -21.21 11.04
N VAL A 117 -2.19 -20.85 10.78
CA VAL A 117 -1.27 -21.66 9.98
C VAL A 117 -0.48 -22.56 10.91
N ILE A 118 -0.45 -23.86 10.65
CA ILE A 118 0.15 -24.85 11.55
C ILE A 118 1.33 -25.53 10.86
N ASN A 119 2.35 -25.84 11.66
CA ASN A 119 3.55 -26.57 11.23
C ASN A 119 4.23 -25.93 10.01
N ALA A 120 4.29 -24.60 10.01
CA ALA A 120 4.84 -23.85 8.89
C ALA A 120 5.93 -22.92 9.40
N LYS A 121 7.04 -22.88 8.67
CA LYS A 121 8.14 -21.95 8.93
C LYS A 121 7.75 -20.62 8.31
N HIS A 122 7.56 -19.61 9.14
CA HIS A 122 7.24 -18.27 8.70
C HIS A 122 8.51 -17.42 8.60
N GLU A 123 8.70 -16.71 7.48
CA GLU A 123 9.82 -15.80 7.27
C GLU A 123 9.32 -14.45 6.77
N LEU A 124 9.82 -13.37 7.36
CA LEU A 124 9.54 -12.00 6.97
C LEU A 124 10.84 -11.34 6.51
N ILE A 125 10.89 -10.98 5.23
CA ILE A 125 12.06 -10.41 4.59
C ILE A 125 11.78 -8.94 4.30
N LEU A 126 12.63 -8.06 4.82
CA LEU A 126 12.56 -6.62 4.61
C LEU A 126 13.84 -6.16 3.92
N ARG A 127 13.70 -5.54 2.74
CA ARG A 127 14.80 -4.96 1.99
C ARG A 127 14.77 -3.45 2.12
N ARG A 128 15.79 -2.89 2.76
CA ARG A 128 15.93 -1.45 2.96
C ARG A 128 16.19 -0.74 1.63
N ALA A 129 15.56 0.41 1.43
CA ALA A 129 15.83 1.28 0.30
C ALA A 129 17.29 1.77 0.31
N LYS A 130 17.83 2.09 -0.87
CA LYS A 130 19.20 2.61 -1.02
C LYS A 130 19.39 4.00 -0.41
N SER A 131 18.29 4.72 -0.18
CA SER A 131 18.28 6.09 0.32
C SER A 131 17.07 6.34 1.21
N ASP A 132 17.26 7.17 2.23
CA ASP A 132 16.22 7.56 3.19
C ASP A 132 15.49 8.84 2.77
N VAL A 133 15.81 9.39 1.59
CA VAL A 133 15.26 10.69 1.11
C VAL A 133 13.74 10.68 1.02
N ASN A 134 13.12 9.55 0.66
CA ASN A 134 11.66 9.45 0.58
C ASN A 134 10.98 9.28 1.95
N ALA A 135 11.76 9.08 3.03
CA ALA A 135 11.23 8.93 4.38
C ALA A 135 11.37 10.21 5.23
N ILE A 136 12.15 11.19 4.77
CA ILE A 136 12.48 12.39 5.54
C ILE A 136 12.40 13.62 4.63
N MET A 137 11.64 14.63 5.03
CA MET A 137 11.75 15.95 4.42
C MET A 137 12.96 16.69 5.00
N GLN A 138 13.83 17.20 4.13
CA GLN A 138 15.07 17.89 4.51
C GLN A 138 15.12 19.26 3.84
N THR A 139 15.19 20.31 4.68
CA THR A 139 15.48 21.68 4.22
C THR A 139 16.98 22.01 4.32
N ALA A 140 17.73 21.27 5.13
CA ALA A 140 19.17 21.46 5.32
C ALA A 140 19.99 20.94 4.13
N PRO A 141 21.16 21.53 3.85
CA PRO A 141 22.07 21.04 2.82
C PRO A 141 22.67 19.65 3.16
N GLU A 142 22.88 19.40 4.45
CA GLU A 142 23.41 18.13 4.97
C GLU A 142 22.35 17.02 4.94
N GLY A 143 22.76 15.81 4.52
CA GLY A 143 21.84 14.67 4.41
C GLY A 143 21.49 14.07 5.77
N CYS A 144 20.21 14.00 6.11
CA CYS A 144 19.75 13.20 7.25
C CYS A 144 19.67 11.72 6.90
N LYS A 145 19.94 10.86 7.89
CA LYS A 145 19.86 9.40 7.78
C LYS A 145 19.07 8.83 8.96
N VAL A 146 18.20 7.85 8.69
CA VAL A 146 17.50 7.09 9.73
C VAL A 146 18.32 5.87 10.09
N VAL A 147 18.58 5.60 11.37
CA VAL A 147 19.30 4.39 11.78
C VAL A 147 18.33 3.39 12.39
N ILE A 148 18.20 2.23 11.74
CA ILE A 148 17.42 1.11 12.29
C ILE A 148 18.26 0.33 13.27
N HIS A 149 17.62 -0.11 14.34
CA HIS A 149 18.31 -0.41 15.58
C HIS A 149 17.82 -1.67 16.23
N LYS A 150 16.54 -1.65 16.57
CA LYS A 150 15.79 -2.82 16.95
C LYS A 150 14.63 -2.92 15.99
N LEU A 151 14.50 -4.09 15.38
CA LEU A 151 13.41 -4.45 14.51
C LEU A 151 12.90 -5.81 14.99
N GLU A 152 11.68 -5.85 15.49
CA GLU A 152 11.07 -7.04 16.06
C GLU A 152 9.81 -7.38 15.29
N TRP A 153 9.66 -8.67 14.99
CA TRP A 153 8.44 -9.20 14.42
C TRP A 153 7.63 -9.89 15.52
N LEU A 154 6.45 -9.34 15.79
CA LEU A 154 5.53 -9.82 16.81
C LEU A 154 4.48 -10.71 16.15
N ILE A 155 4.58 -12.02 16.38
CA ILE A 155 3.63 -13.03 15.89
C ILE A 155 2.77 -13.55 17.05
N PRO A 156 1.44 -13.47 16.95
CA PRO A 156 0.53 -14.16 17.85
C PRO A 156 0.76 -15.68 17.89
N TYR A 157 0.83 -16.26 19.08
CA TYR A 157 1.02 -17.70 19.24
C TYR A 157 -0.16 -18.37 19.95
N VAL A 158 -0.53 -19.57 19.50
CA VAL A 158 -1.63 -20.35 20.07
C VAL A 158 -1.12 -21.19 21.24
N SER A 159 -1.81 -21.11 22.39
CA SER A 159 -1.45 -21.88 23.59
C SER A 159 -1.58 -23.40 23.41
N ASP A 160 -0.75 -24.16 24.13
CA ASP A 160 -0.60 -25.61 23.92
C ASP A 160 -1.89 -26.42 24.12
N ARG A 161 -2.81 -25.97 25.00
CA ARG A 161 -4.09 -26.65 25.24
C ARG A 161 -4.96 -26.75 23.98
N ARG A 162 -4.90 -25.77 23.07
CA ARG A 162 -5.66 -25.77 21.82
C ARG A 162 -4.95 -26.54 20.71
N LYS A 163 -3.63 -26.78 20.83
CA LYS A 163 -2.87 -27.54 19.83
C LYS A 163 -3.28 -29.00 19.74
N ILE A 164 -3.56 -29.66 20.86
CA ILE A 164 -3.93 -31.09 20.88
C ILE A 164 -5.20 -31.35 20.08
N GLN A 165 -6.18 -30.44 20.15
CA GLN A 165 -7.41 -30.54 19.36
C GLN A 165 -7.15 -30.32 17.87
N LEU A 166 -6.19 -29.45 17.52
CA LEU A 166 -5.78 -29.19 16.14
C LEU A 166 -5.01 -30.37 15.53
N LEU A 167 -4.23 -31.11 16.31
CA LEU A 167 -3.47 -32.27 15.82
C LEU A 167 -4.37 -33.32 15.15
N LYS A 168 -5.55 -33.61 15.71
CA LYS A 168 -6.52 -34.54 15.11
C LYS A 168 -7.05 -34.10 13.73
N PHE A 169 -7.09 -32.79 13.48
CA PHE A 169 -7.50 -32.24 12.18
C PHE A 169 -6.34 -32.31 11.17
N ILE A 170 -5.11 -32.14 11.67
CA ILE A 170 -3.87 -32.17 10.87
C ILE A 170 -3.50 -33.58 10.43
N GLU A 171 -3.80 -34.61 11.22
CA GLU A 171 -3.52 -36.04 10.90
C GLU A 171 -4.01 -36.47 9.50
N ARG A 172 -5.00 -35.77 8.94
CA ARG A 172 -5.55 -36.05 7.62
C ARG A 172 -4.73 -35.47 6.46
N ASP A 173 -3.70 -34.65 6.74
CA ASP A 173 -2.90 -33.83 5.81
C ASP A 173 -3.73 -33.17 4.69
N ALA A 174 -4.96 -32.75 5.01
CA ALA A 174 -5.84 -32.15 4.04
C ALA A 174 -5.30 -30.77 3.62
N PRO A 175 -5.17 -30.49 2.31
CA PRO A 175 -4.72 -29.19 1.84
C PRO A 175 -5.59 -28.05 2.40
N ILE A 176 -4.96 -27.07 3.02
CA ILE A 176 -5.63 -25.87 3.52
C ILE A 176 -5.49 -24.77 2.48
N SER A 177 -6.62 -24.34 1.94
CA SER A 177 -6.67 -23.18 1.05
C SER A 177 -6.50 -21.88 1.85
N LEU A 178 -5.46 -21.13 1.51
CA LEU A 178 -5.12 -19.80 1.98
C LEU A 178 -5.59 -18.79 0.93
N SER A 179 -6.85 -18.36 1.02
CA SER A 179 -7.42 -17.34 0.14
C SER A 179 -7.32 -15.97 0.80
N PHE A 180 -6.77 -14.99 0.08
CA PHE A 180 -6.60 -13.61 0.52
C PHE A 180 -6.52 -12.68 -0.68
N ARG A 181 -6.78 -11.40 -0.48
CA ARG A 181 -6.51 -10.36 -1.47
C ARG A 181 -5.09 -9.87 -1.30
N THR A 182 -4.40 -9.64 -2.40
CA THR A 182 -3.06 -9.04 -2.44
C THR A 182 -3.10 -7.82 -3.34
N TRP A 183 -2.04 -7.02 -3.27
CA TRP A 183 -1.89 -5.85 -4.12
C TRP A 183 -0.49 -5.74 -4.67
N GLU A 184 -0.39 -5.20 -5.88
CA GLU A 184 0.87 -5.07 -6.60
C GLU A 184 0.95 -3.68 -7.23
N LEU A 185 2.04 -2.96 -6.93
CA LEU A 185 2.29 -1.62 -7.46
C LEU A 185 3.13 -1.67 -8.74
N TYR A 186 2.65 -0.96 -9.74
CA TYR A 186 3.34 -0.69 -10.99
C TYR A 186 3.65 0.81 -11.08
N GLU A 187 4.81 1.13 -11.63
CA GLU A 187 5.28 2.50 -11.81
C GLU A 187 5.57 2.75 -13.29
N TYR A 188 5.01 3.83 -13.83
CA TYR A 188 5.47 4.45 -15.07
C TYR A 188 6.38 5.63 -14.67
N PRO A 189 7.71 5.49 -14.78
CA PRO A 189 8.65 6.36 -14.07
C PRO A 189 8.65 7.80 -14.59
N LEU A 190 8.38 8.02 -15.86
CA LEU A 190 8.38 9.37 -16.46
C LEU A 190 7.36 9.43 -17.59
N LEU A 191 6.24 10.12 -17.35
CA LEU A 191 5.23 10.37 -18.38
C LEU A 191 5.77 11.30 -19.47
N PRO A 192 5.36 11.09 -20.74
CA PRO A 192 5.58 12.08 -21.78
C PRO A 192 4.82 13.37 -21.45
N THR A 193 5.36 14.52 -21.86
CA THR A 193 4.73 15.84 -21.69
C THR A 193 3.61 16.04 -22.71
N THR A 194 2.64 15.15 -22.69
CA THR A 194 1.41 15.16 -23.50
C THR A 194 0.22 15.20 -22.56
N SER A 195 -0.94 15.64 -23.05
CA SER A 195 -2.18 15.63 -22.25
C SER A 195 -2.84 14.26 -22.19
N LYS A 196 -2.46 13.32 -23.07
CA LYS A 196 -3.00 11.96 -23.12
C LYS A 196 -1.88 10.94 -23.06
N HIS A 197 -2.16 9.81 -22.41
CA HIS A 197 -1.24 8.68 -22.37
C HIS A 197 -1.98 7.35 -22.30
N VAL A 198 -1.37 6.33 -22.90
CA VAL A 198 -1.85 4.94 -22.86
C VAL A 198 -0.74 4.08 -22.29
N TRP A 199 -1.04 3.39 -21.20
CA TRP A 199 -0.11 2.55 -20.46
C TRP A 199 -0.61 1.10 -20.39
N ALA A 200 0.08 0.19 -21.07
CA ALA A 200 -0.07 -1.25 -20.85
C ALA A 200 0.66 -1.62 -19.54
N VAL A 201 -0.10 -1.88 -18.48
CA VAL A 201 0.42 -2.06 -17.12
C VAL A 201 1.01 -3.45 -16.96
N LYS A 202 0.21 -4.49 -17.21
CA LYS A 202 0.61 -5.89 -17.20
C LYS A 202 -0.42 -6.78 -17.87
N THR A 203 -0.03 -8.04 -18.09
CA THR A 203 -0.94 -9.12 -18.44
C THR A 203 -1.03 -10.09 -17.25
N SER A 204 -2.22 -10.24 -16.66
CA SER A 204 -2.51 -11.16 -15.56
C SER A 204 -3.00 -12.52 -16.04
N SER A 205 -2.89 -13.54 -15.18
CA SER A 205 -3.71 -14.75 -15.30
C SER A 205 -5.19 -14.43 -15.03
N GLN A 206 -6.09 -15.34 -15.38
CA GLN A 206 -7.52 -15.18 -15.08
C GLN A 206 -7.82 -15.22 -13.58
N LEU A 207 -6.99 -15.91 -12.80
CA LEU A 207 -7.16 -16.05 -11.34
C LEU A 207 -6.62 -14.83 -10.58
N GLU A 208 -5.62 -14.13 -11.14
CA GLU A 208 -5.13 -12.82 -10.66
C GLU A 208 -5.79 -11.64 -11.38
N LYS A 209 -7.04 -11.82 -11.79
CA LYS A 209 -7.80 -10.77 -12.46
C LYS A 209 -8.05 -9.62 -11.47
N PRO A 210 -7.81 -8.36 -11.87
CA PRO A 210 -8.01 -7.21 -11.00
C PRO A 210 -9.45 -7.09 -10.51
N ARG A 211 -9.60 -6.87 -9.20
CA ARG A 211 -10.87 -6.45 -8.59
C ARG A 211 -10.94 -4.94 -8.45
N TYR A 212 -9.80 -4.32 -8.15
CA TYR A 212 -9.67 -2.86 -8.09
C TYR A 212 -8.35 -2.43 -8.72
N VAL A 213 -8.39 -1.25 -9.32
CA VAL A 213 -7.19 -0.54 -9.79
C VAL A 213 -7.20 0.85 -9.19
N ILE A 214 -6.12 1.25 -8.53
CA ILE A 214 -5.95 2.58 -7.96
C ILE A 214 -4.82 3.29 -8.71
N LEU A 215 -5.15 4.41 -9.36
CA LEU A 215 -4.19 5.23 -10.09
C LEU A 215 -3.87 6.50 -9.29
N GLY A 216 -2.59 6.87 -9.27
CA GLY A 216 -2.12 8.13 -8.70
C GLY A 216 -0.90 8.65 -9.45
N PHE A 217 -0.60 9.94 -9.28
CA PHE A 217 0.51 10.62 -9.95
C PHE A 217 1.40 11.34 -8.93
N GLN A 218 2.69 11.46 -9.23
CA GLN A 218 3.58 12.33 -8.47
C GLN A 218 4.49 13.12 -9.41
N THR A 219 4.63 14.42 -9.17
CA THR A 219 5.45 15.32 -9.99
C THR A 219 6.67 15.80 -9.22
N SER A 220 7.84 15.36 -9.67
CA SER A 220 9.14 15.74 -9.09
C SER A 220 9.21 15.47 -7.57
N ARG A 221 8.73 14.33 -7.06
CA ARG A 221 8.77 14.01 -5.60
C ARG A 221 9.78 12.92 -5.26
N LYS A 222 9.81 11.86 -6.06
CA LYS A 222 10.70 10.72 -5.85
C LYS A 222 12.15 11.15 -5.75
N ASN A 223 12.79 10.78 -4.65
CA ASN A 223 14.18 11.08 -4.30
C ASN A 223 14.51 12.59 -4.27
N LYS A 224 13.54 13.46 -3.99
CA LYS A 224 13.78 14.90 -3.79
C LYS A 224 13.75 15.23 -2.31
N LYS A 225 14.83 15.87 -1.82
CA LYS A 225 15.00 16.19 -0.39
C LYS A 225 13.96 17.17 0.16
N ASN A 226 13.54 18.12 -0.64
CA ASN A 226 12.68 19.24 -0.25
C ASN A 226 11.20 19.03 -0.60
N LYS A 227 10.81 17.83 -1.02
CA LYS A 227 9.43 17.50 -1.38
C LYS A 227 9.00 16.21 -0.70
N LYS A 228 7.75 16.19 -0.28
CA LYS A 228 7.11 15.05 0.38
C LYS A 228 6.82 13.96 -0.64
N ALA A 229 7.27 12.74 -0.34
CA ALA A 229 6.99 11.53 -1.12
C ALA A 229 5.64 10.91 -0.75
N SER A 230 5.02 11.33 0.36
CA SER A 230 3.68 10.91 0.80
C SER A 230 2.52 11.55 0.03
N GLN A 231 2.77 12.55 -0.82
CA GLN A 231 1.72 13.30 -1.49
C GLN A 231 1.49 12.79 -2.91
N ILE A 232 0.22 12.69 -3.30
CA ILE A 232 -0.21 12.37 -4.65
C ILE A 232 -0.75 13.64 -5.30
N ASP A 233 -0.38 13.89 -6.55
CA ASP A 233 -0.77 15.07 -7.30
C ASP A 233 -1.96 14.75 -8.22
N HIS A 234 -2.92 15.67 -8.35
CA HIS A 234 -4.10 15.47 -9.20
C HIS A 234 -3.80 15.55 -10.70
N SER A 235 -2.66 16.15 -11.07
CA SER A 235 -2.16 16.28 -12.46
C SER A 235 -3.19 16.83 -13.47
N ASN A 236 -4.12 17.65 -12.98
CA ASN A 236 -5.29 18.18 -13.69
C ASN A 236 -6.01 17.12 -14.56
N ILE A 237 -6.23 15.93 -13.99
CA ILE A 237 -6.84 14.80 -14.70
C ILE A 237 -8.29 15.11 -15.11
N ARG A 238 -8.63 14.79 -16.36
CA ARG A 238 -9.94 15.00 -16.97
C ARG A 238 -10.70 13.69 -17.16
N ASP A 239 -10.02 12.67 -17.67
CA ASP A 239 -10.62 11.36 -17.93
C ASP A 239 -9.64 10.22 -17.67
N VAL A 240 -10.16 9.09 -17.22
CA VAL A 240 -9.40 7.86 -16.96
C VAL A 240 -10.26 6.67 -17.34
N LYS A 241 -9.70 5.78 -18.14
CA LYS A 241 -10.30 4.51 -18.55
C LYS A 241 -9.33 3.37 -18.33
N LEU A 242 -9.80 2.36 -17.62
CA LEU A 242 -9.15 1.08 -17.49
C LEU A 242 -9.78 0.10 -18.48
N PHE A 243 -8.94 -0.51 -19.28
CA PHE A 243 -9.29 -1.62 -20.14
C PHE A 243 -8.79 -2.92 -19.55
N LEU A 244 -9.72 -3.84 -19.31
CA LEU A 244 -9.45 -5.24 -19.01
C LEU A 244 -9.80 -6.05 -20.25
N ASN A 245 -8.80 -6.41 -21.04
CA ASN A 245 -8.97 -6.85 -22.42
C ASN A 245 -9.81 -5.83 -23.22
N SER A 246 -11.04 -6.19 -23.60
CA SER A 246 -11.94 -5.32 -24.38
C SER A 246 -12.99 -4.61 -23.51
N GLN A 247 -13.04 -4.86 -22.21
CA GLN A 247 -14.00 -4.23 -21.29
C GLN A 247 -13.40 -2.96 -20.69
N CYS A 248 -14.20 -1.89 -20.63
CA CYS A 248 -13.77 -0.57 -20.15
C CYS A 248 -14.41 -0.21 -18.80
N TYR A 249 -13.64 0.39 -17.90
CA TYR A 249 -14.05 0.83 -16.57
C TYR A 249 -13.47 2.21 -16.25
N PRO A 250 -14.28 3.18 -15.78
CA PRO A 250 -15.73 3.20 -15.90
C PRO A 250 -16.18 3.20 -17.38
N TYR A 251 -17.46 2.88 -17.61
CA TYR A 251 -18.04 2.93 -18.97
C TYR A 251 -18.23 4.37 -19.46
N GLY A 252 -18.66 5.25 -18.56
CA GLY A 252 -18.82 6.68 -18.83
C GLY A 252 -17.50 7.42 -18.69
N ASN A 253 -17.38 8.52 -19.43
CA ASN A 253 -16.31 9.49 -19.22
C ASN A 253 -16.49 10.18 -17.87
N LEU A 254 -15.38 10.47 -17.19
CA LEU A 254 -15.41 11.19 -15.91
C LEU A 254 -15.65 12.69 -16.12
N ASN A 255 -15.16 13.25 -17.24
CA ASN A 255 -15.28 14.67 -17.60
C ASN A 255 -14.95 15.61 -16.43
N LEU A 256 -13.86 15.33 -15.71
CA LEU A 256 -13.45 16.09 -14.54
C LEU A 256 -12.94 17.46 -14.97
N ASP A 257 -13.23 18.47 -14.14
CA ASP A 257 -12.69 19.82 -14.27
C ASP A 257 -12.36 20.30 -12.86
N ILE A 258 -11.10 20.08 -12.47
CA ILE A 258 -10.66 20.30 -11.09
C ILE A 258 -10.63 21.80 -10.78
N ASP A 259 -10.24 22.63 -11.75
CA ASP A 259 -10.18 24.08 -11.63
C ASP A 259 -11.56 24.69 -11.33
N HIS A 260 -12.63 24.10 -11.90
CA HIS A 260 -14.01 24.49 -11.63
C HIS A 260 -14.70 23.63 -10.55
N ASN A 261 -13.95 22.89 -9.72
CA ASN A 261 -14.46 22.06 -8.63
C ASN A 261 -15.43 20.92 -9.07
N HIS A 262 -15.35 20.52 -10.34
CA HIS A 262 -16.11 19.40 -10.92
C HIS A 262 -15.33 18.08 -10.80
N PHE A 263 -15.13 17.62 -9.56
CA PHE A 263 -14.48 16.33 -9.26
C PHE A 263 -15.31 15.43 -8.33
N ALA A 264 -16.63 15.67 -8.23
CA ALA A 264 -17.50 14.92 -7.32
C ALA A 264 -17.45 13.40 -7.57
N LEU A 265 -17.46 12.98 -8.85
CA LEU A 265 -17.37 11.58 -9.25
C LEU A 265 -16.04 10.94 -8.80
N LEU A 266 -14.93 11.67 -8.92
CA LEU A 266 -13.62 11.19 -8.47
C LEU A 266 -13.61 10.93 -6.95
N HIS A 267 -14.18 11.84 -6.17
CA HIS A 267 -14.29 11.66 -4.72
C HIS A 267 -15.25 10.52 -4.36
N GLU A 268 -16.36 10.35 -5.08
CA GLU A 268 -17.29 9.24 -4.89
C GLU A 268 -16.64 7.88 -5.17
N MET A 269 -15.82 7.77 -6.23
CA MET A 269 -15.04 6.58 -6.53
C MET A 269 -14.08 6.22 -5.37
N TYR A 270 -13.35 7.21 -4.85
CA TYR A 270 -12.51 7.05 -3.67
C TYR A 270 -13.30 6.63 -2.43
N ALA A 271 -14.48 7.23 -2.22
CA ALA A 271 -15.33 6.95 -1.07
C ALA A 271 -15.86 5.50 -1.06
N ASN A 272 -16.30 5.03 -2.22
CA ASN A 272 -17.05 3.78 -2.35
C ASN A 272 -16.21 2.53 -2.07
N ILE A 273 -14.88 2.59 -2.22
CA ILE A 273 -14.03 1.41 -2.00
C ILE A 273 -14.16 0.84 -0.59
N GLN A 274 -14.42 1.66 0.43
CA GLN A 274 -14.62 1.15 1.78
C GLN A 274 -15.87 0.27 1.89
N ALA A 275 -16.95 0.68 1.25
CA ALA A 275 -18.17 -0.11 1.19
C ALA A 275 -17.98 -1.37 0.35
N THR A 276 -17.40 -1.26 -0.84
CA THR A 276 -17.36 -2.37 -1.80
C THR A 276 -16.23 -3.37 -1.54
N TYR A 277 -15.08 -2.93 -1.02
CA TYR A 277 -13.95 -3.80 -0.68
C TYR A 277 -14.05 -4.33 0.74
N TYR A 278 -14.41 -3.50 1.73
CA TYR A 278 -14.40 -3.89 3.14
C TYR A 278 -15.77 -4.27 3.71
N GLY A 279 -16.86 -3.99 3.00
CA GLY A 279 -18.21 -4.20 3.54
C GLY A 279 -18.50 -3.31 4.75
N LYS A 280 -17.86 -2.14 4.83
CA LYS A 280 -18.00 -1.17 5.93
C LYS A 280 -18.77 0.06 5.44
N ASP A 281 -19.36 0.80 6.36
CA ASP A 281 -19.89 2.11 6.02
C ASP A 281 -18.75 3.03 5.51
N PRO A 282 -18.98 3.80 4.44
CA PRO A 282 -17.97 4.68 3.88
C PRO A 282 -17.66 5.84 4.86
N GLU A 283 -16.55 5.70 5.59
CA GLU A 283 -15.97 6.69 6.50
C GLU A 283 -14.50 6.90 6.14
N HIS A 284 -14.22 7.79 5.20
CA HIS A 284 -12.86 7.96 4.65
C HIS A 284 -12.01 8.87 5.53
N LEU A 285 -10.70 8.59 5.58
CA LEU A 285 -9.74 9.37 6.36
C LEU A 285 -9.72 10.86 6.00
N LEU A 286 -9.85 11.16 4.70
CA LEU A 286 -9.73 12.50 4.13
C LEU A 286 -11.09 13.13 3.85
N LYS A 287 -11.23 14.41 4.21
CA LYS A 287 -12.35 15.24 3.73
C LYS A 287 -12.16 15.60 2.25
N LYS A 288 -13.23 15.98 1.57
CA LYS A 288 -13.20 16.32 0.13
C LYS A 288 -12.07 17.27 -0.30
N ASN A 289 -11.78 18.31 0.48
CA ASN A 289 -10.69 19.26 0.17
C ASN A 289 -9.31 18.63 0.43
N GLU A 290 -9.16 17.89 1.52
CA GLU A 290 -7.91 17.20 1.88
C GLU A 290 -7.58 16.08 0.89
N PHE A 291 -8.61 15.39 0.38
CA PHE A 291 -8.51 14.40 -0.68
C PHE A 291 -7.84 15.00 -1.92
N LEU A 292 -8.34 16.14 -2.41
CA LEU A 292 -7.81 16.75 -3.62
C LEU A 292 -6.35 17.25 -3.43
N GLU A 293 -6.04 17.78 -2.25
CA GLU A 293 -4.71 18.33 -1.94
C GLU A 293 -3.64 17.26 -1.68
N CYS A 294 -4.02 16.12 -1.08
CA CYS A 294 -3.05 15.15 -0.56
C CYS A 294 -3.07 13.80 -1.30
N ALA A 295 -4.27 13.32 -1.68
CA ALA A 295 -4.44 11.98 -2.22
C ALA A 295 -5.59 11.86 -3.25
N PRO A 296 -5.53 12.60 -4.39
CA PRO A 296 -6.50 12.51 -5.47
C PRO A 296 -6.37 11.20 -6.26
N LEU A 297 -6.60 10.08 -5.56
CA LEU A 297 -6.50 8.72 -6.08
C LEU A 297 -7.74 8.39 -6.92
N ILE A 298 -7.51 7.86 -8.12
CA ILE A 298 -8.59 7.38 -8.99
C ILE A 298 -8.78 5.89 -8.71
N VAL A 299 -9.87 5.55 -8.01
CA VAL A 299 -10.19 4.18 -7.62
C VAL A 299 -11.22 3.58 -8.57
N ILE A 300 -10.81 2.60 -9.37
CA ILE A 300 -11.66 1.95 -10.37
C ILE A 300 -12.09 0.58 -9.83
N ASP A 301 -13.37 0.47 -9.48
CA ASP A 301 -14.00 -0.79 -9.07
C ASP A 301 -14.32 -1.65 -10.30
N CYS A 302 -13.67 -2.81 -10.36
CA CYS A 302 -13.87 -3.81 -11.39
C CYS A 302 -14.44 -5.10 -10.80
N SER A 303 -14.85 -5.12 -9.53
CA SER A 303 -15.26 -6.34 -8.83
C SER A 303 -16.53 -6.99 -9.40
N LYS A 304 -17.39 -6.21 -10.05
CA LYS A 304 -18.65 -6.66 -10.67
C LYS A 304 -18.50 -7.07 -12.14
N GLN A 305 -17.33 -7.57 -12.51
CA GLN A 305 -17.09 -8.09 -13.85
C GLN A 305 -18.02 -9.26 -14.18
N ASN A 306 -18.34 -9.42 -15.47
CA ASN A 306 -19.05 -10.61 -15.91
C ASN A 306 -18.14 -11.85 -15.73
N GLU A 307 -18.64 -12.84 -15.00
CA GLU A 307 -17.96 -14.13 -14.79
C GLU A 307 -17.95 -15.02 -16.03
N SER A 308 -18.56 -14.57 -17.15
CA SER A 308 -18.53 -15.28 -18.43
C SER A 308 -17.12 -15.79 -18.72
N PHE A 309 -17.00 -17.12 -18.86
CA PHE A 309 -15.76 -17.89 -18.98
C PHE A 309 -14.90 -17.49 -20.19
N LYS A 310 -14.28 -16.30 -20.16
CA LYS A 310 -13.15 -16.01 -21.04
C LYS A 310 -11.94 -16.67 -20.42
N VAL A 311 -11.67 -17.90 -20.86
CA VAL A 311 -10.47 -18.65 -20.52
C VAL A 311 -9.31 -17.99 -21.25
N GLY A 312 -8.61 -17.06 -20.59
CA GLY A 312 -7.48 -16.39 -21.20
C GLY A 312 -6.81 -15.39 -20.26
N PRO A 313 -5.59 -14.94 -20.59
CA PRO A 313 -4.95 -13.86 -19.86
C PRO A 313 -5.77 -12.57 -19.92
N VAL A 314 -5.59 -11.72 -18.92
CA VAL A 314 -6.23 -10.42 -18.82
C VAL A 314 -5.18 -9.34 -19.04
N ASP A 315 -5.24 -8.68 -20.18
CA ASP A 315 -4.45 -7.48 -20.46
C ASP A 315 -5.04 -6.28 -19.71
N ILE A 316 -4.19 -5.56 -18.98
CA ILE A 316 -4.57 -4.43 -18.12
C ILE A 316 -3.94 -3.18 -18.72
N ARG A 317 -4.77 -2.32 -19.30
CA ARG A 317 -4.34 -1.08 -19.95
C ARG A 317 -5.05 0.12 -19.36
N LEU A 318 -4.29 1.14 -18.98
CA LEU A 318 -4.82 2.43 -18.54
C LEU A 318 -4.71 3.44 -19.68
N GLU A 319 -5.78 4.17 -19.93
CA GLU A 319 -5.80 5.34 -20.80
C GLU A 319 -6.24 6.51 -19.94
N PHE A 320 -5.50 7.61 -19.99
CA PHE A 320 -5.84 8.77 -19.19
C PHE A 320 -5.49 10.07 -19.90
N GLU A 321 -6.30 11.08 -19.61
CA GLU A 321 -6.29 12.39 -20.24
C GLU A 321 -6.34 13.47 -19.15
N ALA A 322 -5.42 14.41 -19.20
CA ALA A 322 -5.40 15.62 -18.40
C ALA A 322 -5.83 16.83 -19.24
N GLN A 323 -6.27 17.88 -18.56
CA GLN A 323 -6.64 19.16 -19.18
C GLN A 323 -5.42 19.83 -19.82
N ASP A 324 -4.29 19.78 -19.12
CA ASP A 324 -2.99 20.29 -19.58
C ASP A 324 -2.03 19.13 -19.85
N ASN A 325 -0.89 19.41 -20.49
CA ASN A 325 0.18 18.42 -20.61
C ASN A 325 0.69 18.03 -19.22
N PHE A 326 0.98 16.74 -19.02
CA PHE A 326 1.64 16.30 -17.79
C PHE A 326 2.95 17.09 -17.61
N PRO A 327 3.19 17.65 -16.40
CA PRO A 327 4.43 18.34 -16.12
C PRO A 327 5.66 17.46 -16.35
N ALA A 328 6.82 18.07 -16.53
CA ALA A 328 8.08 17.34 -16.53
C ALA A 328 8.29 16.64 -15.17
N ASP A 329 8.96 15.49 -15.19
CA ASP A 329 9.22 14.65 -14.02
C ASP A 329 7.96 14.12 -13.31
N THR A 330 6.85 13.94 -14.03
CA THR A 330 5.66 13.25 -13.50
C THR A 330 5.77 11.74 -13.69
N SER A 331 5.59 10.99 -12.61
CA SER A 331 5.46 9.53 -12.60
C SER A 331 4.00 9.15 -12.37
N ALA A 332 3.54 8.05 -13.00
CA ALA A 332 2.24 7.44 -12.72
C ALA A 332 2.41 6.14 -11.94
N PHE A 333 1.48 5.86 -11.06
CA PHE A 333 1.48 4.68 -10.20
C PHE A 333 0.14 3.97 -10.27
N CYS A 334 0.18 2.66 -10.51
CA CYS A 334 -0.99 1.82 -10.62
C CYS A 334 -0.90 0.70 -9.58
N LEU A 335 -1.77 0.74 -8.58
CA LEU A 335 -1.92 -0.31 -7.58
C LEU A 335 -3.07 -1.23 -7.98
N ILE A 336 -2.75 -2.49 -8.29
CA ILE A 336 -3.73 -3.50 -8.69
C ILE A 336 -4.04 -4.37 -7.47
N LEU A 337 -5.31 -4.51 -7.11
CA LEU A 337 -5.77 -5.41 -6.06
C LEU A 337 -6.47 -6.61 -6.72
N HIS A 338 -6.06 -7.82 -6.36
CA HIS A 338 -6.64 -9.06 -6.88
C HIS A 338 -6.65 -10.15 -5.81
N ASP A 339 -7.46 -11.19 -6.05
CA ASP A 339 -7.48 -12.36 -5.18
C ASP A 339 -6.24 -13.24 -5.46
N ARG A 340 -5.79 -13.97 -4.44
CA ARG A 340 -4.74 -14.98 -4.53
C ARG A 340 -5.11 -16.18 -3.68
N ILE A 341 -4.84 -17.38 -4.20
CA ILE A 341 -5.09 -18.64 -3.49
C ILE A 341 -3.80 -19.44 -3.41
N VAL A 342 -3.43 -19.83 -2.19
CA VAL A 342 -2.28 -20.70 -1.93
C VAL A 342 -2.76 -21.92 -1.18
N GLU A 343 -2.36 -23.11 -1.61
CA GLU A 343 -2.59 -24.35 -0.86
C GLU A 343 -1.40 -24.63 0.06
N ASN A 344 -1.69 -24.98 1.31
CA ASN A 344 -0.70 -25.42 2.28
C ASN A 344 -1.07 -26.79 2.84
N ASN A 345 -0.15 -27.75 2.72
CA ASN A 345 -0.27 -29.09 3.31
C ASN A 345 0.45 -29.11 4.67
N PRO A 346 -0.27 -29.20 5.80
CA PRO A 346 0.32 -28.98 7.11
C PRO A 346 1.36 -30.02 7.54
N ILE A 347 1.27 -31.28 7.12
CA ILE A 347 2.22 -32.34 7.51
C ILE A 347 3.39 -32.39 6.53
N SER A 348 3.10 -32.48 5.23
CA SER A 348 4.16 -32.57 4.21
C SER A 348 4.91 -31.25 4.00
N GLY A 349 4.39 -30.13 4.51
CA GLY A 349 5.00 -28.80 4.36
C GLY A 349 4.89 -28.23 2.94
N GLY A 350 4.18 -28.92 2.04
CA GLY A 350 4.00 -28.51 0.66
C GLY A 350 3.16 -27.23 0.56
N VAL A 351 3.74 -26.20 -0.05
CA VAL A 351 3.02 -24.94 -0.35
C VAL A 351 2.96 -24.78 -1.85
N LYS A 352 1.75 -24.68 -2.40
CA LYS A 352 1.50 -24.55 -3.84
C LYS A 352 0.69 -23.31 -4.13
N LYS A 353 1.19 -22.46 -5.02
CA LYS A 353 0.41 -21.34 -5.56
C LYS A 353 -0.57 -21.88 -6.60
N LEU A 354 -1.84 -21.69 -6.34
CA LEU A 354 -2.86 -21.79 -7.37
C LEU A 354 -2.89 -20.38 -7.97
N VAL A 355 -2.11 -20.22 -9.06
CA VAL A 355 -1.95 -18.95 -9.81
C VAL A 355 -3.25 -18.21 -9.86
#